data_AF-A0A3E0DG24-F1
#
_entry.id   AF-A0A3E0DG24-F1
#
_cell.length_a   1.000
_cell.length_b   1.000
_cell.length_c   1.000
_cell.angle_alpha   90.00
_cell.angle_beta   90.00
_cell.angle_gamma   90.00
#
_symmetry.space_group_name_H-M   'P 1'
#
loop_
_entity.id
_entity.type
_entity.pdbx_description
1 polymer ?
#
loop_
_entity_poly.entity_id
_entity_poly.type
_entity_poly.pdbx_seq_one_letter_code
_entity_poly.pdbx_strand_id
1 'polypeptide(L)' 'MEHKAKTRQQVADEYGVSAKTLSRWIKSRNLSIENGLLTPVNQKIIYEALGLPPLANKTA' A
#
# COMPACT_ATOMS: atom_id res chain seq x y z
N MET A 1 -19.69 1.41 -0.58
CA MET A 1 -18.52 0.59 -0.16
C MET A 1 -17.37 1.54 0.07
N GLU A 2 -17.09 1.88 1.33
CA GLU A 2 -16.04 2.85 1.70
C GLU A 2 -14.67 2.18 1.68
N HIS A 3 -14.01 2.15 0.52
CA HIS A 3 -12.55 1.97 0.55
C HIS A 3 -11.96 3.29 1.08
N LYS A 4 -11.73 3.37 2.39
CA LYS A 4 -11.10 4.54 2.99
C LYS A 4 -9.70 4.69 2.41
N ALA A 5 -9.36 5.91 2.03
CA ALA A 5 -8.00 6.24 1.65
C ALA A 5 -7.09 5.99 2.86
N LYS A 6 -6.04 5.20 2.66
CA LYS A 6 -5.08 4.85 3.70
C LYS A 6 -3.84 5.71 3.56
N THR A 7 -3.10 5.88 4.64
CA THR A 7 -1.78 6.49 4.56
C THR A 7 -0.76 5.44 4.12
N ARG A 8 0.38 5.89 3.57
CA ARG A 8 1.53 5.00 3.29
C ARG A 8 1.99 4.25 4.54
N GLN A 9 1.82 4.86 5.72
CA GLN A 9 2.20 4.22 6.97
C GLN A 9 1.26 3.08 7.33
N GLN A 10 -0.06 3.25 7.16
CA GLN A 10 -1.02 2.16 7.34
C GLN A 10 -0.77 1.00 6.37
N VAL A 11 -0.56 1.30 5.09
CA VAL A 11 -0.26 0.25 4.12
C VAL A 11 1.06 -0.44 4.47
N ALA A 12 2.08 0.30 4.89
CA ALA A 12 3.35 -0.29 5.29
C ALA A 12 3.20 -1.19 6.53
N ASP A 13 2.38 -0.78 7.49
CA ASP A 13 2.02 -1.58 8.67
C ASP A 13 1.34 -2.90 8.28
N GLU A 14 0.44 -2.88 7.29
CA GLU A 14 -0.18 -4.11 6.76
C GLU A 14 0.82 -5.10 6.14
N TYR A 15 1.93 -4.58 5.61
CA TYR A 15 3.05 -5.38 5.11
C TYR A 15 4.07 -5.72 6.20
N GLY A 16 3.94 -5.18 7.41
CA GLY A 16 4.94 -5.32 8.48
C GLY A 16 6.27 -4.61 8.17
N VAL A 17 6.27 -3.60 7.31
CA VAL A 17 7.45 -2.84 6.91
C VAL A 17 7.34 -1.36 7.27
N SER A 18 8.46 -0.64 7.24
CA SER A 18 8.45 0.81 7.43
C SER A 18 7.96 1.53 6.17
N ALA A 19 7.34 2.71 6.34
CA ALA A 19 6.89 3.56 5.22
C ALA A 19 8.02 3.91 4.22
N LYS A 20 9.27 3.98 4.70
CA LYS A 20 10.46 4.18 3.87
C LYS A 20 10.73 2.97 2.96
N THR A 21 10.56 1.76 3.50
CA THR A 21 10.70 0.49 2.75
C THR A 21 9.60 0.40 1.69
N LEU A 22 8.36 0.67 2.06
CA LEU A 22 7.25 0.73 1.11
C LEU A 22 7.52 1.75 -0.01
N SER A 23 8.01 2.95 0.32
CA SER A 23 8.35 3.97 -0.67
C SER A 23 9.47 3.53 -1.63
N ARG A 24 10.47 2.78 -1.13
CA ARG A 24 11.52 2.18 -1.97
C ARG A 24 10.95 1.12 -2.90
N TRP A 25 10.04 0.29 -2.43
CA TRP A 25 9.39 -0.73 -3.26
C TRP A 25 8.50 -0.13 -4.35
N ILE A 26 7.74 0.92 -4.04
CA ILE A 26 6.94 1.69 -5.00
C ILE A 26 7.84 2.26 -6.10
N LYS A 27 8.95 2.91 -5.71
CA LYS A 27 9.96 3.42 -6.66
C LYS A 27 10.60 2.31 -7.49
N SER A 28 10.97 1.19 -6.85
CA SER A 28 11.59 0.05 -7.52
C SER A 28 10.68 -0.62 -8.55
N ARG A 29 9.36 -0.53 -8.37
CA ARG A 29 8.34 -1.02 -9.30
C ARG A 29 7.86 0.05 -10.28
N ASN A 30 8.51 1.22 -10.28
CA ASN A 30 8.20 2.36 -11.12
C ASN A 30 6.72 2.81 -11.03
N LEU A 31 6.11 2.64 -9.86
CA LEU A 31 4.73 3.02 -9.61
C LEU A 31 4.66 4.54 -9.42
N SER A 32 3.95 5.22 -10.33
CA SER A 32 3.77 6.68 -10.28
C SER A 32 2.69 7.06 -9.25
N ILE A 33 3.01 6.88 -7.97
CA ILE A 33 2.10 7.19 -6.86
C ILE A 33 2.52 8.51 -6.22
N GLU A 34 1.64 9.49 -6.29
CA GLU A 34 1.86 10.82 -5.72
C GLU A 34 2.17 10.77 -4.22
N ASN A 35 2.95 11.74 -3.76
CA ASN A 35 3.26 11.88 -2.33
C ASN A 35 2.00 12.33 -1.59
N GLY A 36 1.49 11.48 -0.69
CA GLY A 36 0.34 11.81 0.13
C GLY A 36 -0.53 10.60 0.46
N LEU A 37 -1.84 10.85 0.49
CA LEU A 37 -2.86 9.86 0.82
C LEU A 37 -2.94 8.80 -0.30
N LEU A 38 -2.90 7.52 0.07
CA LEU A 38 -3.11 6.45 -0.90
C LEU A 38 -4.61 6.30 -1.13
N THR A 39 -5.07 6.82 -2.27
CA THR A 39 -6.42 6.57 -2.74
C THR A 39 -6.66 5.07 -2.91
N PRO A 40 -7.91 4.59 -2.85
CA PRO A 40 -8.23 3.18 -3.04
C PRO A 40 -7.67 2.60 -4.34
N VAL A 41 -7.63 3.42 -5.39
CA VAL A 41 -7.05 3.06 -6.69
C VAL A 41 -5.55 2.79 -6.55
N ASN A 42 -4.82 3.72 -5.91
CA ASN A 42 -3.38 3.56 -5.68
C ASN A 42 -3.08 2.37 -4.76
N GLN A 43 -3.89 2.15 -3.73
CA GLN A 43 -3.76 0.97 -2.85
C GLN A 43 -3.91 -0.33 -3.65
N LYS A 44 -4.91 -0.41 -4.53
CA LYS A 44 -5.12 -1.60 -5.36
C LYS A 44 -3.91 -1.88 -6.26
N ILE A 45 -3.37 -0.85 -6.92
CA ILE A 45 -2.16 -0.98 -7.75
C ILE A 45 -0.97 -1.48 -6.91
N ILE A 46 -0.79 -0.95 -5.70
CA ILE A 46 0.24 -1.40 -4.76
C ILE A 46 0.05 -2.88 -4.43
N TYR A 47 -1.16 -3.30 -4.08
CA TYR A 47 -1.46 -4.70 -3.74
C TYR A 47 -1.29 -5.65 -4.93
N GLU A 48 -1.64 -5.21 -6.14
CA GLU A 48 -1.41 -6.00 -7.37
C GLU A 48 0.09 -6.10 -7.69
N ALA A 49 0.87 -5.05 -7.48
CA ALA A 49 2.29 -5.02 -7.82
C ALA A 49 3.19 -5.67 -6.75
N LEU A 50 2.83 -5.57 -5.47
CA LEU A 50 3.59 -6.12 -4.33
C LEU A 50 3.07 -7.49 -3.86
N GLY A 51 1.85 -7.85 -4.25
CA GLY A 51 1.10 -8.94 -3.63
C GLY A 51 0.25 -8.47 -2.47
N LEU A 52 -0.82 -9.22 -2.15
CA LEU A 52 -1.70 -8.90 -1.03
C LEU A 52 -0.93 -8.89 0.30
N PRO A 53 -1.12 -7.88 1.16
CA PRO A 53 -0.45 -7.85 2.45
C PRO A 53 -0.98 -8.98 3.35
N PRO A 54 -0.10 -9.60 4.16
CA PRO A 54 -0.48 -10.70 5.05
C PRO A 54 -1.52 -10.30 6.10
N LEU A 55 -1.56 -9.02 6.49
CA LEU A 55 -2.55 -8.49 7.44
C LEU A 55 -3.90 -8.14 6.80
N ALA A 56 -3.96 -7.92 5.48
CA ALA A 56 -5.24 -7.72 4.79
C ALA A 56 -6.00 -9.03 4.55
N ASN A 57 -5.30 -10.17 4.51
CA ASN A 57 -5.92 -11.50 4.44
C ASN A 57 -6.50 -11.97 5.79
N LYS A 58 -6.45 -11.15 6.84
CA LYS A 58 -7.14 -11.41 8.12
C LYS A 58 -8.53 -10.77 8.15
N THR A 59 -9.35 -10.99 7.12
CA THR A 59 -10.79 -10.99 7.31
C THR A 59 -11.19 -12.45 7.47
N ALA A 60 -11.44 -12.79 8.74
CA ALA A 60 -12.06 -14.04 9.17
C ALA A 60 -13.45 -14.25 8.54
#